data_AF-A0A3D3VBY1-F1
#
_entry.id   AF-A0A3D3VBY1-F1
#
_cell.length_a   1.000
_cell.length_b   1.000
_cell.length_c   1.000
_cell.angle_alpha   90.00
_cell.angle_beta   90.00
_cell.angle_gamma   90.00
#
_symmetry.space_group_name_H-M   'P 1'
#
loop_
_entity.id
_entity.type
_entity.pdbx_description
1 polymer ?
#
loop_
_entity_poly.entity_id
_entity_poly.type
_entity_poly.pdbx_seq_one_letter_code
_entity_poly.pdbx_strand_id
1 'polypeptide(L)' 'MYVRGKTGVIERVVGPFPNPELLAVGHSGLPYKILYRVNFKQGDLWDDYEGTIDDTLEIEIYEHWLAPV' A
#
# COMPACT_ATOMS: atom_id res chain seq x y z
N MET A 1 9.87 -2.68 -2.88
CA MET A 1 9.69 -2.97 -4.32
C MET A 1 8.68 -4.09 -4.59
N TYR A 2 8.33 -4.90 -3.58
CA TYR A 2 7.57 -6.14 -3.73
C TYR A 2 6.07 -5.98 -4.08
N VAL A 3 5.40 -4.88 -3.70
CA VAL A 3 3.98 -4.63 -4.08
C VAL A 3 3.80 -3.80 -5.35
N ARG A 4 4.89 -3.32 -5.98
CA ARG A 4 4.77 -2.44 -7.14
C ARG A 4 4.22 -3.21 -8.34
N GLY A 5 3.12 -2.72 -8.93
CA GLY A 5 2.46 -3.38 -10.06
C GLY A 5 1.69 -4.65 -9.69
N LYS A 6 1.56 -4.95 -8.40
CA LYS A 6 0.73 -6.05 -7.88
C LYS A 6 -0.64 -5.49 -7.51
N THR A 7 -1.67 -6.33 -7.64
CA THR A 7 -3.04 -5.98 -7.27
C THR A 7 -3.33 -6.46 -5.86
N GLY A 8 -3.93 -5.59 -5.04
CA GLY A 8 -4.36 -5.91 -3.69
C GLY A 8 -5.77 -5.39 -3.43
N VAL A 9 -6.35 -5.75 -2.29
CA VAL A 9 -7.69 -5.32 -1.89
C VAL A 9 -7.56 -4.31 -0.76
N ILE A 10 -8.26 -3.17 -0.89
CA ILE A 10 -8.35 -2.20 0.20
C ILE A 10 -9.16 -2.83 1.34
N GLU A 11 -8.51 -3.08 2.47
CA GLU A 11 -9.14 -3.57 3.69
C GLU A 11 -9.89 -2.44 4.39
N ARG A 12 -9.23 -1.28 4.54
CA ARG A 12 -9.85 -0.07 5.08
C ARG A 12 -9.14 1.22 4.68
N VAL A 13 -9.87 2.32 4.83
CA VAL A 13 -9.32 3.67 4.81
C VAL A 13 -8.73 3.97 6.18
N VAL A 14 -7.44 4.30 6.24
CA VAL A 14 -6.77 4.68 7.50
C VAL A 14 -7.05 6.15 7.81
N GLY A 15 -6.99 7.03 6.82
CA GLY A 15 -7.34 8.44 6.96
C GLY A 15 -6.43 9.38 6.16
N PRO A 16 -6.58 10.71 6.33
CA PRO A 16 -5.72 11.70 5.67
C PRO A 16 -4.37 11.88 6.43
N PHE A 17 -3.25 11.69 5.74
CA PHE A 17 -1.88 11.86 6.25
C PHE A 17 -1.05 12.75 5.32
N PRO A 18 -0.05 13.51 5.82
CA PRO A 18 0.75 14.36 4.95
C PRO A 18 1.53 13.50 3.95
N ASN A 19 1.77 14.04 2.75
CA ASN A 19 2.56 13.34 1.73
C ASN A 19 3.99 13.08 2.25
N PRO A 20 4.40 11.80 2.38
CA PRO A 20 5.70 11.44 2.92
C PRO A 20 6.87 11.91 2.03
N GLU A 21 6.67 11.98 0.71
CA GLU A 21 7.70 12.40 -0.24
C GLU A 21 8.05 13.88 -0.06
N LEU A 22 7.06 14.72 0.27
CA LEU A 22 7.26 16.13 0.58
C LEU A 22 7.86 16.31 1.98
N LEU A 23 7.41 15.54 2.96
CA LEU A 23 8.01 15.57 4.31
C LEU A 23 9.51 15.22 4.27
N ALA A 24 9.90 14.24 3.45
CA ALA A 24 11.28 13.79 3.33
C ALA A 24 12.24 14.88 2.82
N VAL A 25 11.73 15.88 2.09
CA VAL A 25 12.51 17.02 1.59
C VAL A 25 12.29 18.30 2.41
N GLY A 26 11.66 18.20 3.59
CA GLY A 26 11.47 19.33 4.52
C GLY A 26 10.30 20.25 4.19
N HIS A 27 9.41 19.86 3.27
CA HIS A 27 8.17 20.59 2.99
C HIS A 27 7.06 20.20 3.99
N SER A 28 5.95 20.93 3.97
CA SER A 28 4.83 20.74 4.91
C SER A 28 4.05 19.42 4.75
N GLY A 29 4.28 18.65 3.67
CA GLY A 29 3.51 17.44 3.39
C GLY A 29 2.08 17.70 2.92
N LEU A 30 1.72 18.94 2.61
CA LEU A 30 0.38 19.33 2.17
C LEU A 30 0.27 19.40 0.64
N PRO A 31 -0.92 19.14 0.06
CA PRO A 31 -2.15 18.71 0.71
C PRO A 31 -2.05 17.27 1.26
N TYR A 32 -2.91 16.95 2.22
CA TYR A 32 -3.02 15.59 2.76
C TYR A 32 -3.34 14.58 1.65
N LYS A 33 -2.89 13.35 1.88
CA LYS A 33 -3.12 12.16 1.06
C LYS A 33 -3.82 11.09 1.90
N ILE A 34 -4.85 10.46 1.35
CA ILE A 34 -5.53 9.34 1.99
C ILE A 34 -4.57 8.16 2.03
N LEU A 35 -4.41 7.58 3.21
CA LEU A 35 -3.68 6.35 3.45
C LEU A 35 -4.66 5.20 3.50
N TYR A 36 -4.39 4.15 2.73
CA TYR A 36 -5.18 2.93 2.69
C TYR A 36 -4.39 1.78 3.29
N ARG A 37 -5.09 0.88 3.97
CA ARG A 37 -4.55 -0.43 4.34
C ARG A 37 -4.97 -1.42 3.27
N VAL A 38 -3.99 -2.06 2.65
CA VAL A 38 -4.17 -2.93 1.49
C VAL A 38 -3.65 -4.32 1.84
N ASN A 39 -4.47 -5.33 1.55
CA ASN A 39 -4.12 -6.73 1.70
C ASN A 39 -3.76 -7.34 0.35
N PHE A 40 -2.63 -8.03 0.33
CA PHE A 40 -2.15 -8.80 -0.81
C PHE A 40 -2.09 -10.28 -0.40
N LYS A 41 -2.44 -11.19 -1.32
CA LYS A 41 -2.19 -12.62 -1.11
C LYS A 41 -0.70 -12.88 -1.25
N GLN A 42 -0.11 -13.61 -0.31
CA GLN A 42 1.33 -13.87 -0.32
C GLN A 42 1.77 -14.61 -1.59
N GLY A 43 0.95 -15.55 -2.10
CA GLY A 43 1.21 -16.25 -3.36
C GLY A 43 1.20 -15.36 -4.61
N ASP A 44 0.52 -14.21 -4.59
CA ASP A 44 0.56 -13.25 -5.72
C ASP A 44 1.83 -12.39 -5.68
N LEU A 45 2.46 -12.27 -4.51
CA LEU A 45 3.66 -11.46 -4.30
C LEU A 45 4.95 -12.25 -4.53
N TRP A 46 4.98 -13.53 -4.14
CA TRP A 46 6.17 -14.37 -4.16
C TRP A 46 5.92 -15.65 -4.95
N ASP A 47 6.69 -15.86 -6.02
CA ASP A 47 6.49 -17.01 -6.92
C ASP A 47 6.73 -18.38 -6.22
N ASP A 48 7.62 -18.44 -5.23
CA ASP A 48 7.96 -19.65 -4.46
C ASP A 48 7.33 -19.64 -3.05
N TYR A 49 6.10 -19.14 -2.91
CA TYR A 49 5.43 -19.10 -1.61
C TYR A 49 4.92 -20.49 -1.17
N GLU A 50 5.58 -21.10 -0.17
CA GLU A 50 5.21 -22.41 0.38
C GLU A 50 4.24 -22.36 1.58
N GLY A 51 3.76 -21.16 1.94
CA GLY A 51 2.82 -20.97 3.04
C GLY A 51 1.38 -21.34 2.69
N THR A 52 0.44 -20.98 3.57
CA THR A 52 -0.98 -21.28 3.35
C THR A 52 -1.60 -20.30 2.35
N ILE A 53 -2.61 -20.75 1.61
CA ILE A 53 -3.33 -19.90 0.63
C ILE A 53 -4.07 -18.72 1.28
N ASP A 54 -4.32 -18.80 2.59
CA ASP A 54 -4.98 -17.72 3.31
C ASP A 54 -4.02 -16.63 3.77
N ASP A 55 -2.71 -16.90 3.75
CA ASP A 55 -1.72 -15.95 4.22
C ASP A 55 -1.73 -14.67 3.36
N THR A 56 -1.73 -13.54 4.07
CA THR A 56 -1.79 -12.21 3.48
C THR A 56 -0.62 -11.35 3.95
N LEU A 57 -0.27 -10.37 3.12
CA LEU A 57 0.56 -9.24 3.50
C LEU A 57 -0.34 -8.01 3.63
N GLU A 58 -0.38 -7.44 4.82
CA GLU A 58 -1.05 -6.18 5.09
C GLU A 58 -0.03 -5.02 5.07
N ILE A 59 -0.31 -3.98 4.29
CA ILE A 59 0.57 -2.81 4.18
C ILE A 59 -0.24 -1.53 3.99
N GLU A 60 0.33 -0.41 4.45
CA GLU A 60 -0.25 0.92 4.28
C GLU A 60 0.34 1.62 3.04
N ILE A 61 -0.52 2.06 2.12
CA ILE A 61 -0.14 2.67 0.84
C ILE A 61 -0.93 3.97 0.64
N TYR A 62 -0.23 5.04 0.26
CA TYR A 62 -0.84 6.34 -0.03
C TYR A 62 -1.63 6.33 -1.34
N GLU A 63 -2.72 7.10 -1.39
CA GLU A 63 -3.67 7.17 -2.52
C GLU A 63 -2.99 7.38 -3.87
N HIS A 64 -1.95 8.22 -3.92
CA HIS A 64 -1.32 8.65 -5.16
C HIS A 64 -0.33 7.63 -5.72
N TRP A 65 -0.08 6.55 -4.98
CA TRP A 65 0.67 5.39 -5.46
C TRP A 65 -0.24 4.26 -5.94
N LEU A 66 -1.56 4.38 -5.77
CA LEU A 66 -2.55 3.41 -6.23
C LEU A 66 -3.14 3.82 -7.58
N ALA A 67 -3.57 2.83 -8.34
CA ALA A 67 -4.37 3.00 -9.55
C ALA A 67 -5.54 2.01 -9.51
N PRO A 68 -6.71 2.37 -10.07
CA PRO A 68 -7.82 1.43 -10.23
C PRO A 68 -7.41 0.28 -11.19
N VAL A 69 -8.00 -0.89 -10.96
CA VAL A 69 -7.82 -2.09 -11.79
C VAL A 69 -8.74 -2.05 -13.00
#